data_AF-A0A522PHU6-F1
#
_entry.id   AF-A0A522PHU6-F1
#
_cell.length_a   1.000
_cell.length_b   1.000
_cell.length_c   1.000
_cell.angle_alpha   90.00
_cell.angle_beta   90.00
_cell.angle_gamma   90.00
#
_symmetry.space_group_name_H-M   'P 1'
#
loop_
_entity.id
_entity.type
_entity.pdbx_description
1 polymer ?
#
loop_
_entity_poly.entity_id
_entity_poly.type
_entity_poly.pdbx_seq_one_letter_code
_entity_poly.pdbx_strand_id
1 'polypeptide(L)'
;MLDVSGLKNLLNKKGLSQTDALLLILASGGGEAKKHDEITATAIAAGVRGIKKWNVSARLSASGGKAIKTPNGWEVTDAGRTHITDKLSVDLGASPMGTAASRLSKHLPKVTNAQTRTFLDEAVVCLQHGHRRAAVVLSWVGAVSLLQEYVVKNRLTDFNSAAGSRPQQKRGWKPATVADDISSRMEEYEFLQVCHAISLFGKNVKNRLEQALKLRNGAGHPNQLAVEEFEAAAHVEALVKNVFEKFTV
;
A
#
# COMPACT_ATOMS: atom_id res chain seq x y z
N MET A 1 -14.18 -2.28 5.57
CA MET A 1 -15.16 -1.18 5.73
C MET A 1 -16.33 -1.71 6.54
N LEU A 2 -16.67 -1.09 7.67
CA LEU A 2 -17.82 -1.49 8.48
C LEU A 2 -19.13 -1.20 7.73
N ASP A 3 -19.85 -2.25 7.40
CA ASP A 3 -21.22 -2.15 6.89
C ASP A 3 -22.21 -1.85 8.02
N VAL A 4 -23.44 -1.49 7.65
CA VAL A 4 -24.49 -1.10 8.60
C VAL A 4 -24.84 -2.25 9.56
N SER A 5 -24.70 -3.50 9.12
CA SER A 5 -24.95 -4.70 9.91
C SER A 5 -23.88 -4.93 10.99
N GLY A 6 -22.60 -4.76 10.64
CA GLY A 6 -21.49 -4.80 11.58
C GLY A 6 -21.56 -3.65 12.58
N LEU A 7 -21.93 -2.45 12.14
CA LEU A 7 -22.10 -1.28 13.00
C LEU A 7 -23.18 -1.52 14.08
N LYS A 8 -24.32 -2.12 13.71
CA LYS A 8 -25.40 -2.47 14.66
C LYS A 8 -24.91 -3.34 15.81
N ASN A 9 -24.14 -4.40 15.52
CA ASN A 9 -23.67 -5.32 16.55
C ASN A 9 -22.66 -4.65 17.50
N LEU A 10 -21.84 -3.74 16.97
CA LEU A 10 -20.83 -3.05 17.76
C LEU A 10 -21.42 -1.98 18.67
N LEU A 11 -22.37 -1.18 18.16
CA LEU A 11 -23.00 -0.11 18.94
C LEU A 11 -23.86 -0.62 20.11
N ASN A 12 -24.24 -1.90 20.10
CA ASN A 12 -25.01 -2.54 21.17
C ASN A 12 -24.15 -3.35 22.16
N LYS A 13 -22.80 -3.34 22.03
CA LYS A 13 -21.92 -3.96 23.03
C LYS A 13 -22.04 -3.24 24.38
N LYS A 14 -22.13 -4.00 25.47
CA LYS A 14 -22.11 -3.45 26.84
C LYS A 14 -20.77 -2.77 27.13
N GLY A 15 -20.81 -1.64 27.84
CA GLY A 15 -19.61 -0.89 28.25
C GLY A 15 -19.08 0.12 27.23
N LEU A 16 -19.74 0.26 26.07
CA LEU A 16 -19.37 1.26 25.07
C LEU A 16 -19.74 2.67 25.52
N SER A 17 -18.78 3.61 25.51
CA SER A 17 -19.08 5.01 25.83
C SER A 17 -19.80 5.71 24.67
N GLN A 18 -20.49 6.81 24.96
CA GLN A 18 -21.15 7.61 23.91
C GLN A 18 -20.14 8.18 22.90
N THR A 19 -18.92 8.52 23.37
CA THR A 19 -17.84 8.98 22.49
C THR A 19 -17.37 7.84 21.58
N ASP A 20 -17.17 6.63 22.11
CA ASP A 20 -16.77 5.46 21.33
C ASP A 20 -17.83 5.10 20.28
N ALA A 21 -19.11 5.17 20.63
CA ALA A 21 -20.21 4.98 19.71
C ALA A 21 -20.19 6.01 18.57
N LEU A 22 -19.96 7.29 18.87
CA LEU A 22 -19.85 8.33 17.85
C LEU A 22 -18.64 8.13 16.95
N LEU A 23 -17.49 7.73 17.49
CA LEU A 23 -16.30 7.40 16.71
C LEU A 23 -16.55 6.22 15.75
N LEU A 24 -17.26 5.18 16.18
CA LEU A 24 -17.68 4.06 15.33
C LEU A 24 -18.62 4.50 14.19
N ILE A 25 -19.55 5.43 14.48
CA ILE A 25 -20.46 5.99 13.47
C ILE A 25 -19.67 6.80 12.44
N LEU A 26 -18.71 7.62 12.86
CA LEU A 26 -17.85 8.37 11.93
C LEU A 26 -16.97 7.44 11.07
N ALA A 27 -16.46 6.35 11.66
CA ALA A 27 -15.68 5.36 10.92
C ALA A 27 -16.52 4.50 9.95
N SER A 28 -17.84 4.51 10.08
CA SER A 28 -18.73 3.76 9.18
C SER A 28 -18.87 4.43 7.81
N GLY A 29 -18.94 3.62 6.75
CA GLY A 29 -19.04 4.14 5.38
C GLY A 29 -17.77 4.82 4.85
N GLY A 30 -16.59 4.34 5.23
CA GLY A 30 -15.32 4.75 4.61
C GLY A 30 -14.59 5.91 5.29
N GLY A 31 -15.12 6.45 6.38
CA GLY A 31 -14.46 7.54 7.12
C GLY A 31 -14.60 8.92 6.47
N GLU A 32 -15.53 9.07 5.52
CA GLU A 32 -15.93 10.36 4.97
C GLU A 32 -16.52 11.28 6.06
N ALA A 33 -16.40 12.59 5.84
CA ALA A 33 -16.98 13.59 6.72
C ALA A 33 -18.50 13.43 6.82
N LYS A 34 -19.03 13.41 8.05
CA LYS A 34 -20.47 13.33 8.29
C LYS A 34 -21.00 14.59 8.97
N LYS A 35 -22.05 15.17 8.42
CA LYS A 35 -22.81 16.24 9.07
C LYS A 35 -23.60 15.68 10.25
N HIS A 36 -24.03 16.58 11.13
CA HIS A 36 -24.81 16.22 12.32
C HIS A 36 -26.02 15.32 12.00
N ASP A 37 -26.76 15.64 10.93
CA ASP A 37 -27.96 14.92 10.54
C ASP A 37 -27.65 13.51 10.01
N GLU A 38 -26.52 13.36 9.31
CA GLU A 38 -26.05 12.07 8.80
C GLU A 38 -25.56 11.17 9.93
N ILE A 39 -24.85 11.74 10.92
CA ILE A 39 -24.45 11.02 12.15
C ILE A 39 -25.70 10.53 12.87
N THR A 40 -26.70 11.40 13.02
CA THR A 40 -27.96 11.08 13.69
C THR A 40 -28.73 10.00 12.95
N ALA A 41 -28.86 10.11 11.62
CA ALA A 41 -29.53 9.12 10.78
C ALA A 41 -28.83 7.76 10.84
N THR A 42 -27.50 7.74 10.72
CA THR A 42 -26.68 6.51 10.80
C THR A 42 -26.82 5.84 12.16
N ALA A 43 -26.78 6.62 13.24
CA ALA A 43 -26.96 6.13 14.61
C ALA A 43 -28.35 5.51 14.82
N ILE A 44 -29.41 6.16 14.34
CA ILE A 44 -30.78 5.65 14.41
C ILE A 44 -30.92 4.36 13.61
N ALA A 45 -30.42 4.34 12.36
CA ALA A 45 -30.43 3.16 11.52
C ALA A 45 -29.69 1.97 12.15
N ALA A 46 -28.64 2.25 12.93
CA ALA A 46 -27.88 1.27 13.66
C ALA A 46 -28.44 0.93 15.07
N GLY A 47 -29.59 1.50 15.45
CA GLY A 47 -30.33 1.14 16.67
C GLY A 47 -30.06 2.02 17.90
N VAL A 48 -29.28 3.09 17.79
CA VAL A 48 -28.98 4.00 18.92
C VAL A 48 -30.12 5.00 19.11
N ARG A 49 -31.20 4.55 19.76
CA ARG A 49 -32.42 5.37 19.97
C ARG A 49 -32.20 6.63 20.81
N GLY A 50 -31.17 6.64 21.67
CA GLY A 50 -30.86 7.76 22.57
C GLY A 50 -30.09 8.92 21.90
N ILE A 51 -29.65 8.77 20.65
CA ILE A 51 -28.75 9.73 19.99
C ILE A 51 -29.30 11.16 19.93
N LYS A 52 -30.62 11.33 19.80
CA LYS A 52 -31.27 12.66 19.74
C LYS A 52 -31.07 13.48 21.02
N LYS A 53 -30.73 12.84 22.14
CA LYS A 53 -30.45 13.50 23.43
C LYS A 53 -28.95 13.75 23.63
N TRP A 54 -28.09 13.26 22.75
CA TRP A 54 -26.65 13.38 22.90
C TRP A 54 -26.17 14.71 22.31
N ASN A 55 -25.32 15.41 23.05
CA ASN A 55 -24.60 16.56 22.49
C ASN A 55 -23.42 16.05 21.64
N VAL A 56 -23.70 15.69 20.38
CA VAL A 56 -22.75 15.08 19.44
C VAL A 56 -21.48 15.94 19.31
N SER A 57 -21.65 17.23 19.00
CA SER A 57 -20.53 18.15 18.78
C SER A 57 -19.65 18.32 20.01
N ALA A 58 -20.22 18.46 21.21
CA ALA A 58 -19.43 18.59 22.43
C ALA A 58 -18.61 17.32 22.72
N ARG A 59 -19.21 16.14 22.53
CA ARG A 59 -18.53 14.85 22.76
C ARG A 59 -17.40 14.59 21.77
N LEU A 60 -17.62 14.90 20.49
CA LEU A 60 -16.58 14.75 19.47
C LEU A 60 -15.45 15.76 19.67
N SER A 61 -15.76 17.00 20.05
CA SER A 61 -14.74 18.00 20.42
C SER A 61 -13.91 17.55 21.62
N ALA A 62 -14.57 16.97 22.63
CA ALA A 62 -13.92 16.45 23.84
C ALA A 62 -13.22 15.09 23.64
N SER A 63 -13.14 14.57 22.41
CA SER A 63 -12.57 13.24 22.13
C SER A 63 -11.04 13.20 22.26
N GLY A 64 -10.38 14.34 22.46
CA GLY A 64 -8.93 14.45 22.58
C GLY A 64 -8.23 14.19 21.25
N GLY A 65 -8.70 14.82 20.18
CA GLY A 65 -8.11 14.71 18.83
C GLY A 65 -8.48 13.43 18.06
N LYS A 66 -9.39 12.61 18.56
CA LYS A 66 -9.86 11.39 17.88
C LYS A 66 -10.89 11.66 16.77
N ALA A 67 -11.54 12.82 16.84
CA ALA A 67 -12.39 13.35 15.80
C ALA A 67 -12.09 14.83 15.59
N ILE A 68 -12.27 15.29 14.37
CA ILE A 68 -12.07 16.69 13.96
C ILE A 68 -13.29 17.21 13.22
N LYS A 69 -13.53 18.52 13.33
CA LYS A 69 -14.58 19.21 12.60
C LYS A 69 -13.96 19.92 11.40
N THR A 70 -14.47 19.62 10.21
CA THR A 70 -14.11 20.24 8.93
C THR A 70 -15.30 21.01 8.38
N PRO A 71 -15.14 21.80 7.29
CA PRO A 71 -16.29 22.44 6.62
C PRO A 71 -17.35 21.44 6.13
N ASN A 72 -16.93 20.20 5.85
CA ASN A 72 -17.81 19.15 5.33
C ASN A 72 -18.53 18.35 6.43
N GLY A 73 -18.07 18.44 7.69
CA GLY A 73 -18.71 17.74 8.81
C GLY A 73 -17.71 17.31 9.87
N TRP A 74 -17.98 16.19 10.52
CA TRP A 74 -17.08 15.55 11.45
C TRP A 74 -16.38 14.36 10.79
N GLU A 75 -15.09 14.23 11.04
CA GLU A 75 -14.24 13.17 10.51
C GLU A 75 -13.51 12.48 11.66
N VAL A 76 -13.31 11.17 11.55
CA VAL A 76 -12.48 10.40 12.48
C VAL A 76 -11.01 10.56 12.06
N THR A 77 -10.14 10.87 13.02
CA THR A 77 -8.69 10.96 12.76
C THR A 77 -8.04 9.59 12.82
N ASP A 78 -6.77 9.49 12.43
CA ASP A 78 -6.03 8.24 12.57
C ASP A 78 -5.87 7.82 14.03
N ALA A 79 -5.69 8.79 14.96
CA ALA A 79 -5.72 8.53 16.39
C ALA A 79 -7.08 7.96 16.86
N GLY A 80 -8.18 8.43 16.26
CA GLY A 80 -9.51 7.87 16.50
C GLY A 80 -9.68 6.45 15.95
N ARG A 81 -9.17 6.18 14.74
CA ARG A 81 -9.18 4.84 14.13
C ARG A 81 -8.38 3.85 14.98
N THR A 82 -7.16 4.19 15.37
CA THR A 82 -6.32 3.39 16.27
C THR A 82 -7.03 3.13 17.59
N HIS A 83 -7.64 4.15 18.21
CA HIS A 83 -8.41 3.97 19.44
C HIS A 83 -9.56 2.97 19.29
N ILE A 84 -10.32 3.02 18.20
CA ILE A 84 -11.40 2.06 17.94
C ILE A 84 -10.84 0.65 17.76
N THR A 85 -9.77 0.48 16.97
CA THR A 85 -9.17 -0.83 16.72
C THR A 85 -8.59 -1.46 17.99
N ASP A 86 -7.79 -0.69 18.73
CA ASP A 86 -7.06 -1.20 19.90
C ASP A 86 -7.98 -1.38 21.11
N LYS A 87 -8.83 -0.40 21.41
CA LYS A 87 -9.63 -0.39 22.64
C LYS A 87 -10.94 -1.15 22.52
N LEU A 88 -11.59 -1.10 21.35
CA LEU A 88 -12.92 -1.70 21.18
C LEU A 88 -12.82 -3.11 20.57
N SER A 89 -11.61 -3.57 20.24
CA SER A 89 -11.33 -4.80 19.48
C SER A 89 -12.28 -4.90 18.29
N VAL A 90 -12.54 -3.75 17.67
CA VAL A 90 -13.33 -3.64 16.47
C VAL A 90 -12.36 -3.75 15.34
N ASP A 91 -12.40 -4.90 14.66
CA ASP A 91 -11.88 -4.96 13.31
C ASP A 91 -12.77 -4.05 12.47
N LEU A 92 -12.33 -2.80 12.24
CA LEU A 92 -12.99 -1.83 11.34
C LEU A 92 -12.99 -2.34 9.87
N GLY A 93 -12.62 -3.61 9.67
CA GLY A 93 -11.97 -4.12 8.51
C GLY A 93 -10.69 -3.33 8.32
N ALA A 94 -9.62 -3.67 9.05
CA ALA A 94 -8.31 -3.51 8.45
C ALA A 94 -8.40 -4.34 7.17
N SER A 95 -8.65 -3.70 6.03
CA SER A 95 -8.65 -4.41 4.77
C SER A 95 -7.32 -5.17 4.72
N PRO A 96 -7.28 -6.43 4.25
CA PRO A 96 -6.03 -7.09 3.95
C PRO A 96 -5.00 -6.15 3.30
N MET A 97 -5.46 -5.22 2.45
CA MET A 97 -4.71 -4.09 1.89
C MET A 97 -4.21 -3.08 2.93
N GLY A 98 -5.03 -2.62 3.87
CA GLY A 98 -4.61 -1.71 4.95
C GLY A 98 -3.59 -2.35 5.90
N THR A 99 -3.75 -3.65 6.19
CA THR A 99 -2.75 -4.42 6.96
C THR A 99 -1.46 -4.61 6.17
N ALA A 100 -1.56 -4.96 4.88
CA ALA A 100 -0.40 -5.08 4.00
C ALA A 100 0.34 -3.74 3.88
N ALA A 101 -0.38 -2.65 3.63
CA ALA A 101 0.17 -1.30 3.57
C ALA A 101 0.86 -0.88 4.87
N SER A 102 0.26 -1.17 6.03
CA SER A 102 0.88 -0.91 7.34
C SER A 102 2.15 -1.73 7.59
N ARG A 103 2.20 -2.97 7.09
CA ARG A 103 3.44 -3.77 7.13
C ARG A 103 4.49 -3.18 6.20
N LEU A 104 4.09 -2.81 4.98
CA LEU A 104 4.95 -2.25 3.96
C LEU A 104 5.59 -0.91 4.38
N SER A 105 4.83 -0.03 5.03
CA SER A 105 5.34 1.27 5.50
C SER A 105 6.49 1.14 6.50
N LYS A 106 6.55 0.04 7.27
CA LYS A 106 7.67 -0.25 8.19
C LYS A 106 9.00 -0.52 7.48
N HIS A 107 8.97 -0.81 6.18
CA HIS A 107 10.17 -1.05 5.38
C HIS A 107 10.69 0.22 4.69
N LEU A 108 9.88 1.28 4.56
CA LEU A 108 10.28 2.55 3.94
C LEU A 108 11.57 3.15 4.50
N PRO A 109 11.83 3.13 5.83
CA PRO A 109 13.08 3.67 6.38
C PRO A 109 14.34 2.92 5.93
N LYS A 110 14.22 1.66 5.50
CA LYS A 110 15.36 0.84 5.03
C LYS A 110 15.79 1.18 3.60
N VAL A 111 14.92 1.82 2.82
CA VAL A 111 15.23 2.25 1.45
C VAL A 111 15.94 3.59 1.55
N THR A 112 17.26 3.62 1.39
CA THR A 112 18.13 4.81 1.55
C THR A 112 17.93 5.84 0.43
N ASN A 113 17.79 5.37 -0.82
CA ASN A 113 17.55 6.24 -1.97
C ASN A 113 16.19 6.93 -1.86
N ALA A 114 16.19 8.27 -1.89
CA ALA A 114 15.00 9.09 -1.70
C ALA A 114 13.95 8.88 -2.82
N GLN A 115 14.38 8.81 -4.08
CA GLN A 115 13.49 8.63 -5.22
C GLN A 115 12.82 7.25 -5.23
N THR A 116 13.59 6.20 -4.95
CA THR A 116 13.08 4.83 -4.77
C THR A 116 12.08 4.78 -3.62
N ARG A 117 12.36 5.48 -2.50
CA ARG A 117 11.46 5.55 -1.35
C ARG A 117 10.14 6.22 -1.71
N THR A 118 10.16 7.29 -2.51
CA THR A 118 8.93 7.97 -2.97
C THR A 118 8.01 7.03 -3.74
N PHE A 119 8.54 6.23 -4.69
CA PHE A 119 7.72 5.26 -5.42
C PHE A 119 7.09 4.20 -4.51
N LEU A 120 7.85 3.71 -3.53
CA LEU A 120 7.34 2.73 -2.58
C LEU A 120 6.28 3.34 -1.65
N ASP A 121 6.45 4.60 -1.24
CA ASP A 121 5.48 5.32 -0.42
C ASP A 121 4.15 5.55 -1.18
N GLU A 122 4.23 6.01 -2.43
CA GLU A 122 3.06 6.15 -3.30
C GLU A 122 2.35 4.80 -3.53
N ALA A 123 3.11 3.71 -3.68
CA ALA A 123 2.54 2.36 -3.81
C ALA A 123 1.76 1.94 -2.54
N VAL A 124 2.28 2.28 -1.36
CA VAL A 124 1.62 2.03 -0.08
C VAL A 124 0.33 2.84 0.03
N VAL A 125 0.36 4.12 -0.32
CA VAL A 125 -0.84 4.98 -0.36
C VAL A 125 -1.87 4.42 -1.34
N CYS A 126 -1.44 3.98 -2.52
CA CYS A 126 -2.33 3.34 -3.50
C CYS A 126 -2.99 2.08 -2.94
N LEU A 127 -2.25 1.24 -2.20
CA LEU A 127 -2.84 0.07 -1.54
C LEU A 127 -3.88 0.48 -0.50
N GLN A 128 -3.59 1.48 0.34
CA GLN A 128 -4.51 1.92 1.39
C GLN A 128 -5.86 2.38 0.84
N HIS A 129 -5.86 3.00 -0.34
CA HIS A 129 -7.05 3.57 -0.98
C HIS A 129 -7.70 2.64 -2.02
N GLY A 130 -7.26 1.38 -2.12
CA GLY A 130 -7.86 0.42 -3.06
C GLY A 130 -7.43 0.62 -4.52
N HIS A 131 -6.42 1.45 -4.80
CA HIS A 131 -5.85 1.65 -6.13
C HIS A 131 -4.87 0.53 -6.50
N ARG A 132 -5.41 -0.69 -6.62
CA ARG A 132 -4.64 -1.95 -6.75
C ARG A 132 -3.68 -1.98 -7.94
N ARG A 133 -4.15 -1.57 -9.12
CA ARG A 133 -3.30 -1.53 -10.34
C ARG A 133 -2.16 -0.54 -10.20
N ALA A 134 -2.43 0.64 -9.64
CA ALA A 134 -1.42 1.66 -9.39
C ALA A 134 -0.38 1.18 -8.38
N ALA A 135 -0.81 0.53 -7.30
CA ALA A 135 0.09 -0.08 -6.32
C ALA A 135 1.05 -1.11 -6.94
N VAL A 136 0.54 -1.99 -7.80
CA VAL A 136 1.37 -2.96 -8.54
C VAL A 136 2.39 -2.23 -9.42
N VAL A 137 1.97 -1.23 -10.18
CA VAL A 137 2.88 -0.49 -11.08
C VAL A 137 3.96 0.26 -10.30
N LEU A 138 3.59 1.02 -9.28
CA LEU A 138 4.51 1.87 -8.51
C LEU A 138 5.51 1.04 -7.69
N SER A 139 5.05 -0.04 -7.06
CA SER A 139 5.94 -0.93 -6.30
C SER A 139 6.98 -1.60 -7.19
N TRP A 140 6.61 -2.00 -8.40
CA TRP A 140 7.53 -2.55 -9.39
C TRP A 140 8.57 -1.51 -9.86
N VAL A 141 8.13 -0.27 -10.17
CA VAL A 141 9.03 0.82 -10.57
C VAL A 141 10.09 1.07 -9.49
N GLY A 142 9.69 1.15 -8.22
CA GLY A 142 10.64 1.29 -7.11
C GLY A 142 11.61 0.10 -7.02
N ALA A 143 11.12 -1.13 -7.20
CA ALA A 143 11.97 -2.32 -7.10
C ALA A 143 13.02 -2.39 -8.22
N VAL A 144 12.64 -2.07 -9.46
CA VAL A 144 13.58 -2.06 -10.59
C VAL A 144 14.60 -0.94 -10.47
N SER A 145 14.19 0.26 -10.06
CA SER A 145 15.10 1.39 -9.79
C SER A 145 16.19 0.98 -8.79
N LEU A 146 15.79 0.38 -7.67
CA LEU A 146 16.73 -0.09 -6.65
C LEU A 146 17.71 -1.15 -7.17
N LEU A 147 17.22 -2.11 -7.95
CA LEU A 147 18.07 -3.15 -8.53
C LEU A 147 19.09 -2.57 -9.52
N GLN A 148 18.67 -1.65 -10.37
CA GLN A 148 19.54 -1.01 -11.36
C GLN A 148 20.62 -0.17 -10.68
N GLU A 149 20.25 0.64 -9.69
CA GLU A 149 21.20 1.39 -8.89
C GLU A 149 22.19 0.47 -8.16
N TYR A 150 21.70 -0.62 -7.57
CA TYR A 150 22.54 -1.60 -6.90
C TYR A 150 23.53 -2.25 -7.87
N VAL A 151 23.08 -2.61 -9.08
CA VAL A 151 23.94 -3.16 -10.13
C VAL A 151 25.02 -2.16 -10.52
N VAL A 152 24.66 -0.90 -10.77
CA VAL A 152 25.62 0.16 -11.14
C VAL A 152 26.65 0.38 -10.04
N LYS A 153 26.21 0.43 -8.78
CA LYS A 153 27.11 0.68 -7.64
C LYS A 153 28.02 -0.50 -7.32
N ASN A 154 27.52 -1.73 -7.43
CA ASN A 154 28.19 -2.90 -6.83
C ASN A 154 28.65 -3.96 -7.84
N ARG A 155 27.98 -4.09 -9.00
CA ARG A 155 28.13 -5.24 -9.92
C ARG A 155 28.26 -4.86 -11.40
N LEU A 156 28.61 -3.61 -11.70
CA LEU A 156 28.53 -3.06 -13.06
C LEU A 156 29.42 -3.79 -14.08
N THR A 157 30.64 -4.14 -13.69
CA THR A 157 31.59 -4.84 -14.57
C THR A 157 31.06 -6.22 -14.96
N ASP A 158 30.66 -7.02 -13.98
CA ASP A 158 30.06 -8.35 -14.19
C ASP A 158 28.80 -8.24 -15.06
N PHE A 159 27.95 -7.25 -14.75
CA PHE A 159 26.71 -7.02 -15.48
C PHE A 159 26.96 -6.69 -16.94
N ASN A 160 27.86 -5.75 -17.23
CA ASN A 160 28.19 -5.35 -18.60
C ASN A 160 28.77 -6.50 -19.42
N SER A 161 29.62 -7.33 -18.81
CA SER A 161 30.18 -8.52 -19.45
C SER A 161 29.08 -9.55 -19.77
N ALA A 162 28.24 -9.88 -18.79
CA ALA A 162 27.13 -10.81 -18.97
C ALA A 162 26.10 -10.30 -19.99
N ALA A 163 25.74 -9.01 -19.96
CA ALA A 163 24.84 -8.38 -20.92
C ALA A 163 25.38 -8.46 -22.36
N GLY A 164 26.65 -8.11 -22.58
CA GLY A 164 27.28 -8.16 -23.90
C GLY A 164 27.42 -9.58 -24.48
N SER A 165 27.44 -10.60 -23.62
CA SER A 165 27.53 -12.00 -24.05
C SER A 165 26.21 -12.59 -24.55
N ARG A 166 25.06 -11.95 -24.25
CA ARG A 166 23.74 -12.50 -24.55
C ARG A 166 23.36 -12.37 -26.03
N PRO A 167 22.82 -13.43 -26.67
CA PRO A 167 22.42 -13.37 -28.08
C PRO A 167 21.49 -12.20 -28.44
N GLN A 168 20.52 -11.89 -27.57
CA GLN A 168 19.55 -10.81 -27.73
C GLN A 168 20.21 -9.41 -27.73
N GLN A 169 21.36 -9.28 -27.08
CA GLN A 169 22.09 -8.03 -26.86
C GLN A 169 23.40 -7.94 -27.68
N LYS A 170 23.83 -9.07 -28.24
CA LYS A 170 25.12 -9.28 -28.93
C LYS A 170 25.36 -8.34 -30.11
N ARG A 171 24.31 -7.78 -30.72
CA ARG A 171 24.40 -6.89 -31.88
C ARG A 171 24.41 -5.39 -31.55
N GLY A 172 24.25 -4.99 -30.29
CA GLY A 172 24.07 -3.57 -29.96
C GLY A 172 24.31 -3.14 -28.52
N TRP A 173 24.73 -4.04 -27.61
CA TRP A 173 24.98 -3.67 -26.23
C TRP A 173 26.11 -2.65 -26.13
N LYS A 174 25.78 -1.48 -25.61
CA LYS A 174 26.74 -0.48 -25.15
C LYS A 174 26.85 -0.61 -23.64
N PRO A 175 28.06 -0.79 -23.07
CA PRO A 175 28.22 -0.86 -21.62
C PRO A 175 27.52 0.29 -20.91
N ALA A 176 26.74 -0.06 -19.88
CA ALA A 176 26.08 0.90 -19.02
C ALA A 176 27.10 1.56 -18.08
N THR A 177 26.85 2.82 -17.75
CA THR A 177 27.62 3.61 -16.77
C THR A 177 26.74 4.11 -15.64
N VAL A 178 25.46 4.34 -15.93
CA VAL A 178 24.43 4.79 -14.99
C VAL A 178 23.17 3.92 -15.11
N ALA A 179 22.25 4.02 -14.14
CA ALA A 179 21.03 3.20 -14.12
C ALA A 179 20.15 3.42 -15.36
N ASP A 180 20.06 4.67 -15.85
CA ASP A 180 19.31 5.03 -17.06
C ASP A 180 19.83 4.33 -18.32
N ASP A 181 21.12 4.02 -18.40
CA ASP A 181 21.67 3.24 -19.52
C ASP A 181 21.09 1.83 -19.53
N ILE A 182 20.87 1.24 -18.36
CA ILE A 182 20.26 -0.09 -18.25
C ILE A 182 18.79 0.00 -18.69
N SER A 183 18.04 0.95 -18.13
CA SER A 183 16.61 1.15 -18.42
C SER A 183 16.30 1.43 -19.89
N SER A 184 17.16 2.21 -20.56
CA SER A 184 16.92 2.63 -21.96
C SER A 184 17.36 1.59 -23.00
N ARG A 185 18.26 0.67 -22.64
CA ARG A 185 18.89 -0.27 -23.58
C ARG A 185 18.42 -1.71 -23.40
N MET A 186 17.78 -2.03 -22.28
CA MET A 186 17.42 -3.39 -21.93
C MET A 186 16.01 -3.46 -21.35
N GLU A 187 15.20 -4.38 -21.89
CA GLU A 187 13.90 -4.69 -21.31
C GLU A 187 14.04 -5.32 -19.93
N GLU A 188 13.06 -5.08 -19.06
CA GLU A 188 13.07 -5.55 -17.67
C GLU A 188 13.17 -7.09 -17.57
N TYR A 189 12.60 -7.82 -18.53
CA TYR A 189 12.72 -9.28 -18.57
C TYR A 189 14.18 -9.71 -18.77
N GLU A 190 14.87 -9.12 -19.74
CA GLU A 190 16.28 -9.39 -20.02
C GLU A 190 17.17 -8.94 -18.86
N PHE A 191 16.85 -7.81 -18.22
CA PHE A 191 17.54 -7.33 -17.03
C PHE A 191 17.53 -8.35 -15.89
N LEU A 192 16.37 -8.97 -15.61
CA LEU A 192 16.28 -10.03 -14.60
C LEU A 192 17.12 -11.26 -14.96
N GLN A 193 17.19 -11.60 -16.25
CA GLN A 193 18.01 -12.73 -16.68
C GLN A 193 19.50 -12.46 -16.53
N VAL A 194 19.96 -11.23 -16.83
CA VAL A 194 21.37 -10.83 -16.63
C VAL A 194 21.71 -10.82 -15.15
N CYS A 195 20.84 -10.24 -14.30
CA CYS A 195 20.99 -10.27 -12.85
C CYS A 195 21.15 -11.70 -12.30
N HIS A 196 20.35 -12.65 -12.79
CA HIS A 196 20.51 -14.06 -12.44
C HIS A 196 21.83 -14.66 -12.94
N ALA A 197 22.25 -14.34 -14.17
CA ALA A 197 23.50 -14.85 -14.74
C ALA A 197 24.74 -14.41 -13.93
N ILE A 198 24.71 -13.22 -13.34
CA ILE A 198 25.78 -12.73 -12.44
C ILE A 198 25.58 -13.16 -10.97
N SER A 199 24.66 -14.08 -10.70
CA SER A 199 24.31 -14.55 -9.36
C SER A 199 23.88 -13.43 -8.40
N LEU A 200 23.23 -12.37 -8.89
CA LEU A 200 22.65 -11.34 -8.02
C LEU A 200 21.53 -11.91 -7.15
N PHE A 201 20.76 -12.83 -7.71
CA PHE A 201 19.75 -13.62 -6.99
C PHE A 201 19.54 -14.97 -7.69
N GLY A 202 19.07 -15.97 -6.93
CA GLY A 202 18.86 -17.33 -7.44
C GLY A 202 17.60 -17.51 -8.29
N LYS A 203 17.47 -18.69 -8.91
CA LYS A 203 16.37 -19.07 -9.83
C LYS A 203 14.97 -18.81 -9.27
N ASN A 204 14.72 -19.12 -8.00
CA ASN A 204 13.39 -18.96 -7.39
C ASN A 204 13.00 -17.48 -7.27
N VAL A 205 13.95 -16.63 -6.88
CA VAL A 205 13.73 -15.18 -6.82
C VAL A 205 13.52 -14.62 -8.22
N LYS A 206 14.34 -15.01 -9.20
CA LYS A 206 14.16 -14.64 -10.60
C LYS A 206 12.75 -14.96 -11.11
N ASN A 207 12.30 -16.20 -10.91
CA ASN A 207 10.97 -16.62 -11.35
C ASN A 207 9.85 -15.81 -10.66
N ARG A 208 10.02 -15.48 -9.37
CA ARG A 208 9.07 -14.63 -8.65
C ARG A 208 9.05 -13.20 -9.20
N LEU A 209 10.21 -12.64 -9.54
CA LEU A 209 10.30 -11.30 -10.15
C LEU A 209 9.74 -11.27 -11.57
N GLU A 210 9.89 -12.34 -12.36
CA GLU A 210 9.25 -12.45 -13.68
C GLU A 210 7.72 -12.50 -13.57
N GLN A 211 7.18 -13.20 -12.57
CA GLN A 211 5.73 -13.19 -12.29
C GLN A 211 5.26 -11.79 -11.90
N ALA A 212 6.04 -11.08 -11.07
CA ALA A 212 5.75 -9.70 -10.70
C ALA A 212 5.76 -8.77 -11.92
N LEU A 213 6.77 -8.87 -12.79
CA LEU A 213 6.83 -8.12 -14.05
C LEU A 213 5.61 -8.38 -14.93
N LYS A 214 5.19 -9.64 -15.07
CA LYS A 214 4.02 -10.00 -15.87
C LYS A 214 2.73 -9.38 -15.31
N LEU A 215 2.55 -9.41 -13.99
CA LEU A 215 1.40 -8.76 -13.34
C LEU A 215 1.45 -7.24 -13.53
N ARG A 216 2.63 -6.61 -13.40
CA ARG A 216 2.79 -5.17 -13.66
C ARG A 216 2.44 -4.82 -15.10
N ASN A 217 2.91 -5.58 -16.07
CA ASN A 217 2.60 -5.32 -17.49
C ASN A 217 1.08 -5.42 -17.73
N GLY A 218 0.43 -6.42 -17.15
CA GLY A 218 -1.03 -6.51 -17.16
C GLY A 218 -1.71 -5.31 -16.49
N ALA A 219 -1.25 -4.90 -15.31
CA ALA A 219 -1.81 -3.78 -14.56
C ALA A 219 -1.57 -2.41 -15.24
N GLY A 220 -0.53 -2.27 -16.06
CA GLY A 220 -0.16 -1.02 -16.75
C GLY A 220 -0.88 -0.75 -18.07
N HIS A 221 -1.53 -1.76 -18.68
CA HIS A 221 -2.21 -1.59 -19.97
C HIS A 221 -3.74 -1.63 -19.85
N PRO A 222 -4.50 -0.82 -20.61
CA PRO A 222 -5.95 -0.92 -20.63
C PRO A 222 -6.36 -2.30 -21.17
N ASN A 223 -6.87 -3.16 -20.29
CA ASN A 223 -7.27 -4.53 -20.59
C ASN A 223 -8.32 -4.99 -19.58
N GLN A 224 -8.81 -6.23 -19.76
CA GLN A 224 -9.83 -6.85 -18.92
C GLN A 224 -9.28 -7.48 -17.63
N LEU A 225 -7.98 -7.33 -17.33
CA LEU A 225 -7.40 -7.89 -16.11
C LEU A 225 -7.99 -7.19 -14.88
N ALA A 226 -8.73 -7.94 -14.08
CA ALA A 226 -9.14 -7.54 -12.74
C ALA A 226 -8.03 -7.92 -11.75
N VAL A 227 -7.45 -6.92 -11.09
CA VAL A 227 -6.47 -7.12 -10.01
C VAL A 227 -7.21 -6.99 -8.69
N GLU A 228 -7.22 -8.07 -7.90
CA GLU A 228 -7.90 -8.11 -6.62
C GLU A 228 -6.97 -7.77 -5.44
N GLU A 229 -7.57 -7.52 -4.28
CA GLU A 229 -6.90 -7.02 -3.07
C GLU A 229 -5.73 -7.93 -2.62
N PHE A 230 -5.96 -9.23 -2.52
CA PHE A 230 -4.93 -10.17 -2.08
C PHE A 230 -3.80 -10.32 -3.10
N GLU A 231 -4.11 -10.22 -4.39
CA GLU A 231 -3.12 -10.31 -5.46
C GLU A 231 -2.19 -9.09 -5.43
N ALA A 232 -2.76 -7.89 -5.32
CA ALA A 232 -1.98 -6.66 -5.20
C ALA A 232 -1.11 -6.68 -3.93
N ALA A 233 -1.68 -7.07 -2.78
CA ALA A 233 -0.93 -7.17 -1.52
C ALA A 233 0.23 -8.18 -1.62
N ALA A 234 -0.02 -9.36 -2.19
CA ALA A 234 1.00 -10.41 -2.35
C ALA A 234 2.10 -10.02 -3.35
N HIS A 235 1.78 -9.20 -4.36
CA HIS A 235 2.74 -8.63 -5.28
C HIS A 235 3.71 -7.71 -4.54
N VAL A 236 3.20 -6.71 -3.82
CA VAL A 236 4.05 -5.73 -3.12
C VAL A 236 4.86 -6.40 -2.01
N GLU A 237 4.26 -7.32 -1.25
CA GLU A 237 4.98 -8.08 -0.20
C GLU A 237 6.16 -8.88 -0.79
N ALA A 238 5.99 -9.47 -1.97
CA ALA A 238 7.07 -10.21 -2.61
C ALA A 238 8.24 -9.31 -3.00
N LEU A 239 7.98 -8.11 -3.52
CA LEU A 239 9.02 -7.14 -3.85
C LEU A 239 9.74 -6.66 -2.59
N VAL A 240 9.03 -6.46 -1.49
CA VAL A 240 9.65 -6.12 -0.20
C VAL A 240 10.62 -7.20 0.25
N LYS A 241 10.16 -8.45 0.37
CA LYS A 241 11.00 -9.54 0.90
C LYS A 241 12.19 -9.89 0.01
N ASN A 242 12.04 -9.76 -1.30
CA ASN A 242 13.05 -10.22 -2.26
C ASN A 242 13.90 -9.11 -2.86
N VAL A 243 13.48 -7.85 -2.78
CA VAL A 243 14.18 -6.69 -3.34
C VAL A 243 14.48 -5.65 -2.27
N PHE A 244 13.46 -4.96 -1.76
CA PHE A 244 13.67 -3.80 -0.88
C PHE A 244 14.38 -4.13 0.44
N GLU A 245 14.23 -5.35 0.97
CA GLU A 245 14.96 -5.79 2.17
C GLU A 245 16.33 -6.41 1.88
N LYS A 246 16.62 -6.73 0.62
CA LYS A 246 17.84 -7.45 0.22
C LYS A 246 18.89 -6.55 -0.37
N PHE A 247 18.48 -5.48 -1.04
CA PHE A 247 19.38 -4.55 -1.72
C PHE A 247 19.33 -3.19 -1.03
N THR A 248 20.51 -2.64 -0.77
CA THR A 248 20.70 -1.30 -0.21
C THR A 248 21.79 -0.62 -1.02
N VAL A 249 21.57 0.67 -1.32
CA VAL A 249 22.46 1.51 -2.13
C VAL A 249 22.91 2.67 -1.28
#